data_AF-A0A8B5XJ80-F1
#
_entry.id   AF-A0A8B5XJ80-F1
#
_cell.length_a   1.000
_cell.length_b   1.000
_cell.length_c   1.000
_cell.angle_alpha   90.00
_cell.angle_beta   90.00
_cell.angle_gamma   90.00
#
_symmetry.space_group_name_H-M   'P 1'
#
loop_
_entity.id
_entity.type
_entity.pdbx_description
1 polymer ?
#
loop_
_entity_poly.entity_id
_entity_poly.type
_entity_poly.pdbx_seq_one_letter_code
_entity_poly.pdbx_strand_id
1 'polypeptide(L)'
;MITPRQRYSGPTVGYFSMEVGLSPDIPTYSGGLGVLAGDTLRAAADLDMPMIGVTLLHRQGYVRQHLDSVGNQSESPRSWDPSTQLEAMDTIVTIEIDNRPVQIRAWRYEIHGSVNGGRVPVYFLDTFLPENDSEAQKLTDNLYGGDQRYRLSQEAVLGLGGVAMLTALGHTDVDVFHMNEGHAALLAIELLRLQLDSRSPGDLNGTDINAVRGHCVFTTHTPVPAGHDQFPEQLVRQVLGDRISEVILASSCFQDGTLNMTFLALRFSRYVNGVALRHGEVARSMFPQYPIDSITNGVHATTWTSPPFQRLFDSYIPEWRKDNLYLRYAVSLPLEAVANAHREAKEAFFHEIDRRTGTKLDPSVLTLGFARRATPYKRADLLFTDTARLRRIADRFGPFQIVFGGKAHPRDEGGKELIRRVYRAASELSDVVRVVYLEDYDMSLGMLFCSGVDVWLNTPQKPLEASGTSGMKAALNAVPSLSVIDGWWVEGHVEGITGWAIGNDRPESDTEQEISSLYDQLEFSIAPMYYKRPLDFAAIGRWSIALNGSFFNSQRMVSQYAMNAYQHVAREPELMLAEV
;
A
#
# COMPACT_ATOMS: atom_id res chain seq x y z
N MET A 1 10.42 12.25 36.37
CA MET A 1 10.54 10.81 36.07
C MET A 1 9.35 10.42 35.23
N ILE A 2 9.52 10.38 33.91
CA ILE A 2 8.50 9.88 32.99
C ILE A 2 8.56 8.36 33.11
N THR A 3 7.51 7.74 33.61
CA THR A 3 7.34 6.29 33.61
C THR A 3 7.54 5.79 32.18
N PRO A 4 8.35 4.75 31.93
CA PRO A 4 8.35 4.09 30.63
C PRO A 4 6.89 3.71 30.33
N ARG A 5 6.35 4.11 29.17
CA ARG A 5 5.06 3.57 28.70
C ARG A 5 5.19 2.05 28.81
N GLN A 6 4.24 1.40 29.47
CA GLN A 6 4.17 -0.07 29.54
C GLN A 6 4.36 -0.62 28.13
N ARG A 7 5.29 -1.57 27.97
CA ARG A 7 5.38 -2.37 26.74
C ARG A 7 3.99 -2.87 26.41
N TYR A 8 3.62 -2.84 25.13
CA TYR A 8 2.34 -3.38 24.70
C TYR A 8 2.27 -4.86 25.14
N SER A 9 1.31 -5.19 26.00
CA SER A 9 1.13 -6.54 26.56
C SER A 9 -0.02 -7.29 25.87
N GLY A 10 -0.36 -6.90 24.64
CA GLY A 10 -1.41 -7.55 23.87
C GLY A 10 -0.87 -8.74 23.06
N PRO A 11 -1.73 -9.34 22.24
CA PRO A 11 -1.43 -10.57 21.51
C PRO A 11 -0.29 -10.42 20.51
N THR A 12 0.44 -11.52 20.27
CA THR A 12 1.44 -11.62 19.21
C THR A 12 0.75 -11.78 17.85
N VAL A 13 1.16 -10.97 16.86
CA VAL A 13 0.52 -10.92 15.54
C VAL A 13 1.45 -11.44 14.45
N GLY A 14 1.01 -12.47 13.71
CA GLY A 14 1.59 -12.87 12.43
C GLY A 14 0.93 -12.06 11.30
N TYR A 15 1.67 -11.16 10.67
CA TYR A 15 1.19 -10.29 9.59
C TYR A 15 1.63 -10.85 8.22
N PHE A 16 0.69 -11.38 7.45
CA PHE A 16 0.94 -12.07 6.19
C PHE A 16 0.58 -11.17 5.00
N SER A 17 1.53 -10.96 4.10
CA SER A 17 1.28 -10.20 2.87
C SER A 17 2.12 -10.69 1.70
N MET A 18 1.54 -10.67 0.50
CA MET A 18 2.22 -11.07 -0.74
C MET A 18 3.41 -10.15 -1.11
N GLU A 19 3.39 -8.90 -0.65
CA GLU A 19 4.46 -7.93 -0.84
C GLU A 19 4.70 -7.10 0.43
N VAL A 20 5.96 -6.74 0.70
CA VAL A 20 6.36 -5.83 1.79
C VAL A 20 7.47 -4.90 1.30
N GLY A 21 7.24 -3.59 1.40
CA GLY A 21 8.16 -2.53 0.98
C GLY A 21 9.03 -2.01 2.13
N LEU A 22 10.21 -2.62 2.32
CA LEU A 22 11.14 -2.27 3.41
C LEU A 22 12.26 -1.33 2.98
N SER A 23 12.81 -1.53 1.78
CA SER A 23 13.93 -0.78 1.24
C SER A 23 13.85 -0.80 -0.30
N PRO A 24 14.29 0.25 -1.01
CA PRO A 24 14.51 0.18 -2.46
C PRO A 24 15.45 -0.97 -2.89
N ASP A 25 16.35 -1.40 -2.00
CA ASP A 25 17.31 -2.49 -2.25
C ASP A 25 16.70 -3.89 -2.01
N ILE A 26 15.46 -3.96 -1.50
CA ILE A 26 14.68 -5.18 -1.33
C ILE A 26 13.44 -5.07 -2.25
N PRO A 27 13.58 -5.35 -3.56
CA PRO A 27 12.57 -5.01 -4.57
C PRO A 27 11.39 -6.00 -4.64
N THR A 28 10.94 -6.51 -3.50
CA THR A 28 9.87 -7.50 -3.35
C THR A 28 8.49 -6.87 -3.20
N TYR A 29 8.28 -5.69 -3.79
CA TYR A 29 7.02 -4.95 -3.76
C TYR A 29 6.74 -4.25 -5.09
N SER A 30 5.46 -4.04 -5.40
CA SER A 30 5.01 -3.46 -6.68
C SER A 30 4.23 -2.15 -6.52
N GLY A 31 3.70 -1.85 -5.33
CA GLY A 31 2.82 -0.70 -5.16
C GLY A 31 2.39 -0.40 -3.72
N GLY A 32 1.18 0.15 -3.61
CA GLY A 32 0.65 0.70 -2.36
C GLY A 32 0.45 -0.33 -1.25
N LEU A 33 0.08 -1.57 -1.59
CA LEU A 33 -0.16 -2.65 -0.62
C LEU A 33 1.14 -3.00 0.12
N GLY A 34 2.23 -3.22 -0.61
CA GLY A 34 3.52 -3.58 -0.03
C GLY A 34 4.14 -2.43 0.75
N VAL A 35 4.02 -1.19 0.26
CA VAL A 35 4.49 -0.02 0.99
C VAL A 35 3.71 0.17 2.29
N LEU A 36 2.39 -0.04 2.28
CA LEU A 36 1.57 -0.02 3.50
C LEU A 36 1.98 -1.12 4.48
N ALA A 37 2.22 -2.34 4.00
CA ALA A 37 2.70 -3.45 4.84
C ALA A 37 4.01 -3.08 5.53
N GLY A 38 4.96 -2.48 4.80
CA GLY A 38 6.20 -1.96 5.37
C GLY A 38 5.96 -0.86 6.42
N ASP A 39 5.08 0.10 6.13
CA ASP A 39 4.74 1.18 7.06
C ASP A 39 4.01 0.68 8.33
N THR A 40 3.25 -0.40 8.20
CA THR A 40 2.56 -1.10 9.30
C THR A 40 3.59 -1.75 10.22
N LEU A 41 4.52 -2.53 9.66
CA LEU A 41 5.53 -3.24 10.41
C LEU A 41 6.53 -2.28 11.10
N ARG A 42 6.88 -1.15 10.45
CA ARG A 42 7.68 -0.09 11.09
C ARG A 42 6.95 0.57 12.26
N ALA A 43 5.67 0.88 12.10
CA ALA A 43 4.87 1.42 13.21
C ALA A 43 4.71 0.42 14.36
N ALA A 44 4.56 -0.88 14.06
CA ALA A 44 4.56 -1.91 15.09
C ALA A 44 5.89 -1.93 15.87
N ALA A 45 7.03 -1.82 15.18
CA ALA A 45 8.34 -1.74 15.82
C ALA A 45 8.51 -0.46 16.66
N ASP A 46 8.04 0.70 16.18
CA ASP A 46 8.04 1.96 16.94
C ASP A 46 7.18 1.88 18.22
N LEU A 47 6.06 1.17 18.15
CA LEU A 47 5.11 0.96 19.25
C LEU A 47 5.48 -0.19 20.19
N ASP A 48 6.56 -0.93 19.92
CA ASP A 48 6.94 -2.16 20.64
C ASP A 48 5.79 -3.19 20.68
N MET A 49 5.04 -3.29 19.56
CA MET A 49 3.99 -4.29 19.38
C MET A 49 4.60 -5.62 18.90
N PRO A 50 4.29 -6.76 19.55
CA PRO A 50 4.79 -8.07 19.15
C PRO A 50 4.14 -8.46 17.81
N MET A 51 4.88 -8.23 16.73
CA MET A 51 4.45 -8.53 15.37
C MET A 51 5.57 -9.21 14.61
N ILE A 52 5.20 -10.14 13.73
CA ILE A 52 6.09 -10.88 12.84
C ILE A 52 5.54 -10.72 11.43
N GLY A 53 6.35 -10.19 10.51
CA GLY A 53 5.98 -10.11 9.09
C GLY A 53 6.29 -11.40 8.36
N VAL A 54 5.40 -11.85 7.48
CA VAL A 54 5.63 -13.00 6.58
C VAL A 54 5.26 -12.60 5.15
N THR A 55 6.19 -12.84 4.23
CA THR A 55 6.03 -12.50 2.81
C THR A 55 6.84 -13.44 1.92
N LEU A 56 6.75 -13.30 0.60
CA LEU A 56 7.56 -14.06 -0.35
C LEU A 56 8.83 -13.30 -0.75
N LEU A 57 9.93 -14.02 -0.91
CA LEU A 57 11.17 -13.50 -1.47
C LEU A 57 11.11 -13.53 -3.01
N HIS A 58 10.66 -12.44 -3.63
CA HIS A 58 10.63 -12.33 -5.11
C HIS A 58 12.03 -12.14 -5.70
N ARG A 59 12.66 -13.20 -6.22
CA ARG A 59 14.06 -13.19 -6.71
C ARG A 59 14.30 -12.31 -7.93
N GLN A 60 13.28 -12.16 -8.77
CA GLN A 60 13.32 -11.25 -9.92
C GLN A 60 12.75 -9.87 -9.58
N GLY A 61 12.37 -9.66 -8.31
CA GLY A 61 11.66 -8.49 -7.84
C GLY A 61 10.31 -8.30 -8.53
N TYR A 62 9.90 -7.04 -8.67
CA TYR A 62 8.86 -6.66 -9.63
C TYR A 62 9.50 -6.44 -11.03
N VAL A 63 9.29 -5.28 -11.66
CA VAL A 63 9.92 -4.95 -12.94
C VAL A 63 10.81 -3.72 -12.82
N ARG A 64 11.94 -3.76 -13.54
CA ARG A 64 12.69 -2.56 -13.90
C ARG A 64 12.11 -1.99 -15.19
N GLN A 65 11.63 -0.76 -15.10
CA GLN A 65 10.99 -0.05 -16.20
C GLN A 65 12.06 0.62 -17.07
N HIS A 66 11.87 0.60 -18.38
CA HIS A 66 12.61 1.41 -19.35
C HIS A 66 11.62 2.17 -20.22
N LEU A 67 11.88 3.44 -20.48
CA LEU A 67 11.05 4.32 -21.28
C LEU A 67 11.87 4.89 -22.45
N ASP A 68 11.35 4.76 -23.67
CA ASP A 68 11.94 5.44 -24.82
C ASP A 68 11.48 6.91 -24.94
N SER A 69 11.98 7.61 -25.96
CA SER A 69 11.69 9.03 -26.18
C SER A 69 10.22 9.36 -26.48
N VAL A 70 9.37 8.36 -26.76
CA VAL A 70 7.94 8.53 -27.02
C VAL A 70 7.07 7.86 -25.94
N GLY A 71 7.68 7.40 -24.85
CA GLY A 71 7.00 6.83 -23.70
C GLY A 71 6.58 5.37 -23.87
N ASN A 72 7.18 4.61 -24.80
CA ASN A 72 6.98 3.16 -24.81
C ASN A 72 7.69 2.53 -23.62
N GLN A 73 6.91 1.85 -22.79
CA GLN A 73 7.45 1.07 -21.69
C GLN A 73 7.91 -0.32 -22.15
N SER A 74 9.14 -0.66 -21.80
CA SER A 74 9.65 -2.04 -21.80
C SER A 74 10.15 -2.41 -20.41
N GLU A 75 10.28 -3.71 -20.14
CA GLU A 75 10.61 -4.23 -18.82
C GLU A 75 11.81 -5.18 -18.88
N SER A 76 12.62 -5.16 -17.82
CA SER A 76 13.64 -6.18 -17.57
C SER A 76 13.51 -6.71 -16.14
N PRO A 77 13.92 -7.97 -15.87
CA PRO A 77 13.97 -8.50 -14.52
C PRO A 77 14.84 -7.64 -13.60
N ARG A 78 14.46 -7.55 -12.32
CA ARG A 78 15.26 -6.87 -11.29
C ARG A 78 15.94 -7.92 -10.42
N SER A 79 17.02 -8.50 -10.94
CA SER A 79 17.86 -9.42 -10.16
C SER A 79 18.54 -8.66 -9.03
N TRP A 80 18.53 -9.29 -7.84
CA TRP A 80 19.17 -8.80 -6.64
C TRP A 80 19.67 -10.00 -5.83
N ASP A 81 20.61 -9.75 -4.93
CA ASP A 81 21.14 -10.78 -4.03
C ASP A 81 20.56 -10.60 -2.63
N PRO A 82 19.65 -11.51 -2.19
CA PRO A 82 19.08 -11.47 -0.85
C PRO A 82 20.09 -11.38 0.27
N SER A 83 21.26 -12.03 0.13
CA SER A 83 22.26 -12.09 1.19
C SER A 83 22.92 -10.75 1.51
N THR A 84 22.76 -9.75 0.64
CA THR A 84 23.27 -8.39 0.87
C THR A 84 22.42 -7.58 1.84
N GLN A 85 21.14 -7.95 2.01
CA GLN A 85 20.18 -7.21 2.84
C GLN A 85 19.54 -8.10 3.92
N LEU A 86 19.51 -9.42 3.71
CA LEU A 86 18.77 -10.38 4.51
C LEU A 86 19.69 -11.46 5.06
N GLU A 87 19.33 -11.97 6.24
CA GLU A 87 19.99 -13.11 6.87
C GLU A 87 19.30 -14.41 6.46
N ALA A 88 20.05 -15.39 5.93
CA ALA A 88 19.50 -16.71 5.63
C ALA A 88 19.23 -17.49 6.92
N MET A 89 18.09 -18.19 6.99
CA MET A 89 17.75 -19.07 8.08
C MET A 89 18.00 -20.52 7.69
N ASP A 90 18.54 -21.31 8.62
CA ASP A 90 18.82 -22.74 8.42
C ASP A 90 17.55 -23.60 8.43
N THR A 91 16.45 -23.05 8.94
CA THR A 91 15.15 -23.72 9.02
C THR A 91 14.56 -23.95 7.62
N ILE A 92 14.27 -25.22 7.32
CA ILE A 92 13.56 -25.65 6.12
C ILE A 92 12.22 -26.25 6.52
N VAL A 93 11.17 -25.89 5.81
CA VAL A 93 9.86 -26.56 5.87
C VAL A 93 9.52 -27.16 4.51
N THR A 94 8.63 -28.15 4.49
CA THR A 94 8.17 -28.78 3.24
C THR A 94 6.65 -28.72 3.19
N ILE A 95 6.12 -28.26 2.06
CA ILE A 95 4.70 -28.36 1.72
C ILE A 95 4.54 -29.18 0.44
N GLU A 96 3.33 -29.62 0.14
CA GLU A 96 3.02 -30.29 -1.11
C GLU A 96 2.42 -29.29 -2.10
N ILE A 97 3.00 -29.19 -3.30
CA ILE A 97 2.45 -28.40 -4.41
C ILE A 97 2.55 -29.23 -5.69
N ASP A 98 1.45 -29.49 -6.40
CA ASP A 98 1.35 -30.38 -7.56
C ASP A 98 1.75 -31.84 -7.26
N ASN A 99 1.29 -32.37 -6.13
CA ASN A 99 1.60 -33.74 -5.65
C ASN A 99 3.10 -34.02 -5.52
N ARG A 100 3.91 -32.98 -5.31
CA ARG A 100 5.36 -33.08 -5.08
C ARG A 100 5.77 -32.24 -3.88
N PRO A 101 6.80 -32.67 -3.13
CA PRO A 101 7.33 -31.89 -2.03
C PRO A 101 8.04 -30.64 -2.56
N VAL A 102 7.75 -29.49 -1.95
CA VAL A 102 8.43 -28.22 -2.18
C VAL A 102 9.03 -27.76 -0.86
N GLN A 103 10.36 -27.69 -0.81
CA GLN A 103 11.10 -27.16 0.32
C GLN A 103 11.10 -25.63 0.30
N ILE A 104 10.99 -25.01 1.47
CA ILE A 104 10.96 -23.57 1.64
C ILE A 104 11.94 -23.21 2.74
N ARG A 105 12.81 -22.23 2.48
CA ARG A 105 13.61 -21.56 3.51
C ARG A 105 13.07 -20.17 3.79
N ALA A 106 13.49 -19.58 4.90
CA ALA A 106 13.24 -18.18 5.21
C ALA A 106 14.51 -17.33 5.13
N TRP A 107 14.35 -16.09 4.72
CA TRP A 107 15.31 -15.01 4.91
C TRP A 107 14.74 -14.00 5.91
N ARG A 108 15.55 -13.50 6.83
CA ARG A 108 15.12 -12.56 7.88
C ARG A 108 15.63 -11.15 7.61
N TYR A 109 14.72 -10.18 7.73
CA TYR A 109 15.04 -8.77 7.94
C TYR A 109 14.55 -8.36 9.33
N GLU A 110 15.37 -7.67 10.13
CA GLU A 110 14.94 -7.12 11.42
C GLU A 110 14.64 -5.63 11.27
N ILE A 111 13.37 -5.25 11.44
CA ILE A 111 12.98 -3.83 11.51
C ILE A 111 13.30 -3.33 12.91
N HIS A 112 14.07 -2.25 12.99
CA HIS A 112 14.36 -1.56 14.24
C HIS A 112 13.46 -0.32 14.37
N GLY A 113 12.68 -0.28 15.44
CA GLY A 113 11.88 0.89 15.80
C GLY A 113 12.79 2.07 16.14
N SER A 114 12.46 3.23 15.59
CA SER A 114 13.19 4.48 15.71
C SER A 114 13.07 5.16 17.08
N VAL A 115 12.11 4.72 17.91
CA VAL A 115 11.74 5.39 19.16
C VAL A 115 12.10 4.57 20.39
N ASN A 116 11.59 3.34 20.50
CA ASN A 116 11.66 2.54 21.73
C ASN A 116 12.61 1.32 21.61
N GLY A 117 13.32 1.19 20.48
CA GLY A 117 14.17 0.02 20.23
C GLY A 117 13.40 -1.29 20.05
N GLY A 118 12.08 -1.21 19.81
CA GLY A 118 11.27 -2.37 19.45
C GLY A 118 11.78 -3.01 18.16
N ARG A 119 11.53 -4.31 18.03
CA ARG A 119 12.04 -5.10 16.90
C ARG A 119 10.92 -5.96 16.33
N VAL A 120 10.81 -5.93 15.00
CA VAL A 120 9.84 -6.74 14.26
C VAL A 120 10.60 -7.53 13.21
N PRO A 121 10.69 -8.88 13.34
CA PRO A 121 11.26 -9.71 12.29
C PRO A 121 10.30 -9.81 11.11
N VAL A 122 10.85 -9.78 9.90
CA VAL A 122 10.13 -10.05 8.65
C VAL A 122 10.79 -11.21 7.96
N TYR A 123 10.03 -12.27 7.71
CA TYR A 123 10.49 -13.48 7.03
C TYR A 123 10.04 -13.48 5.58
N PHE A 124 11.00 -13.60 4.67
CA PHE A 124 10.81 -13.74 3.24
C PHE A 124 10.99 -15.21 2.86
N LEU A 125 9.92 -15.87 2.43
CA LEU A 125 9.90 -17.28 2.06
C LEU A 125 10.47 -17.46 0.64
N ASP A 126 11.39 -18.41 0.48
CA ASP A 126 12.13 -18.64 -0.76
C ASP A 126 12.13 -20.13 -1.12
N THR A 127 11.72 -20.45 -2.34
CA THR A 127 11.72 -21.83 -2.86
C THR A 127 12.94 -22.13 -3.72
N PHE A 128 13.84 -21.16 -3.95
CA PHE A 128 15.08 -21.37 -4.69
C PHE A 128 16.10 -22.13 -3.84
N LEU A 129 15.92 -23.44 -3.81
CA LEU A 129 16.74 -24.41 -3.11
C LEU A 129 17.17 -25.51 -4.10
N PRO A 130 18.42 -26.00 -4.02
CA PRO A 130 18.90 -27.06 -4.91
C PRO A 130 18.12 -28.38 -4.77
N GLU A 131 17.47 -28.61 -3.63
CA GLU A 131 16.62 -29.78 -3.36
C GLU A 131 15.29 -29.74 -4.13
N ASN A 132 14.85 -28.54 -4.55
CA ASN A 132 13.66 -28.35 -5.36
C ASN A 132 13.98 -28.51 -6.85
N ASP A 133 13.04 -29.03 -7.62
CA ASP A 133 13.17 -29.03 -9.09
C ASP A 133 13.07 -27.62 -9.68
N SER A 134 13.40 -27.49 -10.97
CA SER A 134 13.47 -26.21 -11.66
C SER A 134 12.17 -25.42 -11.68
N GLU A 135 11.01 -26.09 -11.58
CA GLU A 135 9.71 -25.41 -11.57
C GLU A 135 9.35 -24.95 -10.16
N ALA A 136 9.67 -25.75 -9.13
CA ALA A 136 9.49 -25.37 -7.73
C ALA A 136 10.43 -24.21 -7.33
N GLN A 137 11.66 -24.19 -7.83
CA GLN A 137 12.62 -23.10 -7.59
C GLN A 137 12.11 -21.72 -8.07
N LYS A 138 11.24 -21.69 -9.08
CA LYS A 138 10.71 -20.45 -9.68
C LYS A 138 9.46 -19.92 -9.00
N LEU A 139 8.87 -20.65 -8.05
CA LEU A 139 7.62 -20.24 -7.40
C LEU A 139 7.74 -18.89 -6.68
N THR A 140 8.96 -18.51 -6.26
CA THR A 140 9.24 -17.19 -5.66
C THR A 140 10.05 -16.27 -6.59
N ASP A 141 9.95 -16.41 -7.91
CA ASP A 141 10.65 -15.50 -8.83
C ASP A 141 9.96 -14.14 -8.98
N ASN A 142 8.71 -14.14 -9.43
CA ASN A 142 8.03 -12.93 -9.90
C ASN A 142 6.84 -12.56 -9.02
N LEU A 143 6.79 -11.31 -8.62
CA LEU A 143 5.62 -10.72 -7.96
C LEU A 143 4.50 -10.48 -8.97
N TYR A 144 3.34 -11.10 -8.76
CA TYR A 144 2.16 -11.04 -9.64
C TYR A 144 2.43 -11.52 -11.09
N GLY A 145 3.33 -12.50 -11.25
CA GLY A 145 3.65 -13.12 -12.53
C GLY A 145 2.81 -14.36 -12.85
N GLY A 146 3.17 -15.03 -13.95
CA GLY A 146 2.68 -16.38 -14.26
C GLY A 146 1.21 -16.48 -14.70
N ASP A 147 0.62 -17.63 -14.45
CA ASP A 147 -0.78 -18.00 -14.70
C ASP A 147 -1.51 -18.29 -13.37
N GLN A 148 -2.76 -18.77 -13.43
CA GLN A 148 -3.52 -19.12 -12.23
C GLN A 148 -2.84 -20.22 -11.39
N ARG A 149 -2.16 -21.17 -12.02
CA ARG A 149 -1.44 -22.24 -11.32
C ARG A 149 -0.27 -21.67 -10.53
N TYR A 150 0.55 -20.84 -11.16
CA TYR A 150 1.66 -20.14 -10.51
C TYR A 150 1.16 -19.30 -9.34
N ARG A 151 0.06 -18.57 -9.55
CA ARG A 151 -0.54 -17.72 -8.54
C ARG A 151 -1.00 -18.50 -7.30
N LEU A 152 -1.76 -19.57 -7.50
CA LEU A 152 -2.20 -20.44 -6.40
C LEU A 152 -1.01 -21.08 -5.67
N SER A 153 0.04 -21.46 -6.41
CA SER A 153 1.26 -22.00 -5.82
C SER A 153 1.97 -20.98 -4.92
N GLN A 154 2.02 -19.71 -5.32
CA GLN A 154 2.56 -18.63 -4.48
C GLN A 154 1.74 -18.42 -3.20
N GLU A 155 0.42 -18.44 -3.33
CA GLU A 155 -0.48 -18.32 -2.17
C GLU A 155 -0.34 -19.53 -1.22
N ALA A 156 -0.06 -20.72 -1.76
CA ALA A 156 0.24 -21.91 -0.95
C ALA A 156 1.56 -21.76 -0.18
N VAL A 157 2.62 -21.26 -0.84
CA VAL A 157 3.90 -20.95 -0.16
C VAL A 157 3.68 -19.91 0.93
N LEU A 158 2.93 -18.84 0.66
CA LEU A 158 2.67 -17.78 1.63
C LEU A 158 1.82 -18.25 2.81
N GLY A 159 0.69 -18.89 2.53
CA GLY A 159 -0.30 -19.29 3.55
C GLY A 159 0.11 -20.54 4.29
N LEU A 160 0.24 -21.67 3.59
CA LEU A 160 0.58 -22.97 4.18
C LEU A 160 2.05 -22.98 4.65
N GLY A 161 2.95 -22.61 3.74
CA GLY A 161 4.39 -22.58 4.03
C GLY A 161 4.76 -21.55 5.10
N GLY A 162 4.10 -20.39 5.11
CA GLY A 162 4.36 -19.34 6.09
C GLY A 162 3.95 -19.73 7.51
N VAL A 163 2.78 -20.36 7.71
CA VAL A 163 2.37 -20.86 9.04
C VAL A 163 3.34 -21.94 9.51
N ALA A 164 3.65 -22.92 8.65
CA ALA A 164 4.61 -23.98 8.97
C ALA A 164 6.00 -23.41 9.32
N MET A 165 6.46 -22.39 8.59
CA MET A 165 7.74 -21.73 8.83
C MET A 165 7.77 -20.99 10.18
N LEU A 166 6.70 -20.27 10.55
CA LEU A 166 6.62 -19.61 11.86
C LEU A 166 6.76 -20.63 13.01
N THR A 167 6.03 -21.74 12.94
CA THR A 167 6.15 -22.83 13.93
C THR A 167 7.58 -23.38 13.98
N ALA A 168 8.19 -23.66 12.82
CA ALA A 168 9.53 -24.23 12.75
C ALA A 168 10.63 -23.26 13.24
N LEU A 169 10.40 -21.95 13.15
CA LEU A 169 11.28 -20.90 13.70
C LEU A 169 11.05 -20.66 15.21
N GLY A 170 10.08 -21.34 15.82
CA GLY A 170 9.77 -21.23 17.25
C GLY A 170 8.71 -20.17 17.61
N HIS A 171 8.04 -19.57 16.63
CA HIS A 171 6.93 -18.64 16.85
C HIS A 171 5.61 -19.40 17.06
N THR A 172 5.56 -20.23 18.11
CA THR A 172 4.40 -21.07 18.44
C THR A 172 3.31 -20.33 19.22
N ASP A 173 3.57 -19.10 19.65
CA ASP A 173 2.72 -18.26 20.48
C ASP A 173 2.06 -17.10 19.69
N VAL A 174 1.86 -17.28 18.38
CA VAL A 174 1.11 -16.33 17.56
C VAL A 174 -0.39 -16.44 17.87
N ASP A 175 -0.92 -15.41 18.52
CA ASP A 175 -2.33 -15.34 18.89
C ASP A 175 -3.23 -14.91 17.72
N VAL A 176 -2.72 -14.04 16.84
CA VAL A 176 -3.50 -13.44 15.75
C VAL A 176 -2.78 -13.53 14.42
N PHE A 177 -3.46 -14.06 13.40
CA PHE A 177 -3.01 -14.08 12.01
C PHE A 177 -3.75 -13.01 11.21
N HIS A 178 -3.03 -11.99 10.78
CA HIS A 178 -3.56 -10.92 9.93
C HIS A 178 -3.28 -11.23 8.46
N MET A 179 -4.34 -11.47 7.70
CA MET A 179 -4.34 -11.61 6.24
C MET A 179 -4.45 -10.23 5.57
N ASN A 180 -3.35 -9.74 4.99
CA ASN A 180 -3.34 -8.49 4.23
C ASN A 180 -3.67 -8.76 2.75
N GLU A 181 -4.96 -8.66 2.41
CA GLU A 181 -5.60 -9.14 1.18
C GLU A 181 -5.73 -10.68 1.09
N GLY A 182 -6.63 -11.17 0.23
CA GLY A 182 -7.02 -12.58 0.12
C GLY A 182 -5.87 -13.54 -0.24
N HIS A 183 -4.75 -13.04 -0.73
CA HIS A 183 -3.57 -13.86 -1.10
C HIS A 183 -3.01 -14.71 0.04
N ALA A 184 -3.27 -14.30 1.29
CA ALA A 184 -2.81 -15.00 2.48
C ALA A 184 -3.83 -16.02 3.01
N ALA A 185 -5.01 -16.14 2.39
CA ALA A 185 -6.16 -16.85 2.97
C ALA A 185 -5.94 -18.35 3.19
N LEU A 186 -5.01 -18.97 2.45
CA LEU A 186 -4.64 -20.39 2.68
C LEU A 186 -4.02 -20.61 4.08
N LEU A 187 -3.54 -19.57 4.77
CA LEU A 187 -3.11 -19.72 6.16
C LEU A 187 -4.23 -20.25 7.05
N ALA A 188 -5.49 -19.88 6.80
CA ALA A 188 -6.63 -20.34 7.59
C ALA A 188 -6.86 -21.85 7.41
N ILE A 189 -6.58 -22.37 6.21
CA ILE A 189 -6.67 -23.81 5.93
C ILE A 189 -5.57 -24.58 6.66
N GLU A 190 -4.36 -24.02 6.75
CA GLU A 190 -3.29 -24.64 7.54
C GLU A 190 -3.60 -24.63 9.04
N LEU A 191 -4.12 -23.52 9.58
CA LEU A 191 -4.59 -23.47 10.96
C LEU A 191 -5.70 -24.50 11.23
N LEU A 192 -6.62 -24.68 10.28
CA LEU A 192 -7.69 -25.67 10.39
C LEU A 192 -7.15 -27.10 10.35
N ARG A 193 -6.14 -27.36 9.51
CA ARG A 193 -5.43 -28.65 9.47
C ARG A 193 -4.76 -28.94 10.82
N LEU A 194 -4.11 -27.95 11.43
CA LEU A 194 -3.50 -28.09 12.75
C LEU A 194 -4.55 -28.29 13.85
N GLN A 195 -5.69 -27.60 13.78
CA GLN A 195 -6.82 -27.74 14.71
C GLN A 195 -7.50 -29.13 14.63
N LEU A 196 -7.52 -29.76 13.46
CA LEU A 196 -7.98 -31.14 13.29
C LEU A 196 -7.01 -32.15 13.91
N ASP A 197 -5.72 -31.82 13.99
CA ASP A 197 -4.65 -32.69 14.45
C ASP A 197 -4.66 -34.05 13.73
N SER A 198 -4.95 -35.15 14.42
CA SER A 198 -5.06 -36.49 13.84
C SER A 198 -6.46 -36.84 13.32
N ARG A 199 -7.45 -35.95 13.43
CA ARG A 199 -8.82 -36.18 12.95
C ARG A 199 -8.89 -36.08 11.43
N SER A 200 -9.88 -36.75 10.84
CA SER A 200 -10.10 -36.69 9.39
C SER A 200 -10.76 -35.37 8.99
N PRO A 201 -10.59 -34.90 7.74
CA PRO A 201 -11.34 -33.74 7.24
C PRO A 201 -12.87 -33.89 7.35
N GLY A 202 -13.39 -35.12 7.34
CA GLY A 202 -14.83 -35.39 7.54
C GLY A 202 -15.33 -35.15 8.96
N ASP A 203 -14.43 -35.06 9.95
CA ASP A 203 -14.75 -34.75 11.35
C ASP A 203 -14.80 -33.25 11.64
N LEU A 204 -14.52 -32.42 10.63
CA LEU A 204 -14.56 -30.97 10.69
C LEU A 204 -15.97 -30.49 11.02
N ASN A 205 -16.08 -29.67 12.05
CA ASN A 205 -17.36 -29.10 12.48
C ASN A 205 -17.26 -27.59 12.74
N GLY A 206 -18.39 -26.98 13.07
CA GLY A 206 -18.47 -25.53 13.30
C GLY A 206 -17.56 -25.04 14.44
N THR A 207 -17.25 -25.87 15.44
CA THR A 207 -16.34 -25.51 16.53
C THR A 207 -14.92 -25.30 16.03
N ASP A 208 -14.46 -26.16 15.10
CA ASP A 208 -13.12 -26.05 14.51
C ASP A 208 -12.99 -24.78 13.66
N ILE A 209 -14.02 -24.50 12.85
CA ILE A 209 -14.09 -23.26 12.06
C ILE A 209 -14.10 -22.04 12.99
N ASN A 210 -14.88 -22.07 14.07
CA ASN A 210 -14.97 -20.97 15.03
C ASN A 210 -13.65 -20.76 15.78
N ALA A 211 -12.92 -21.83 16.12
CA ALA A 211 -11.61 -21.75 16.75
C ALA A 211 -10.61 -21.03 15.82
N VAL A 212 -10.49 -21.47 14.56
CA VAL A 212 -9.62 -20.80 13.56
C VAL A 212 -10.08 -19.36 13.33
N ARG A 213 -11.40 -19.12 13.23
CA ARG A 213 -11.94 -17.77 13.10
C ARG A 213 -11.51 -16.87 14.25
N GLY A 214 -11.46 -17.44 15.45
CA GLY A 214 -10.97 -16.80 16.66
C GLY A 214 -9.55 -16.27 16.57
N HIS A 215 -8.71 -16.74 15.63
CA HIS A 215 -7.32 -16.31 15.45
C HIS A 215 -7.10 -15.36 14.26
N CYS A 216 -8.07 -15.19 13.37
CA CYS A 216 -7.84 -14.57 12.06
C CYS A 216 -8.46 -13.19 11.91
N VAL A 217 -7.71 -12.26 11.32
CA VAL A 217 -8.13 -10.91 10.93
C VAL A 217 -7.88 -10.73 9.44
N PHE A 218 -8.82 -10.12 8.72
CA PHE A 218 -8.72 -9.91 7.27
C PHE A 218 -8.91 -8.44 6.89
N THR A 219 -7.94 -7.91 6.13
CA THR A 219 -8.05 -6.58 5.51
C THR A 219 -8.22 -6.74 4.00
N THR A 220 -9.28 -6.15 3.43
CA THR A 220 -9.49 -6.08 1.97
C THR A 220 -9.09 -4.69 1.45
N HIS A 221 -8.38 -4.65 0.31
CA HIS A 221 -7.93 -3.42 -0.36
C HIS A 221 -8.54 -3.23 -1.73
N THR A 222 -9.28 -4.22 -2.19
CA THR A 222 -9.77 -4.31 -3.57
C THR A 222 -11.19 -3.76 -3.65
N PRO A 223 -11.44 -2.68 -4.43
CA PRO A 223 -12.77 -2.08 -4.54
C PRO A 223 -13.64 -2.69 -5.66
N VAL A 224 -13.14 -3.70 -6.38
CA VAL A 224 -13.81 -4.29 -7.55
C VAL A 224 -13.78 -5.81 -7.56
N PRO A 225 -14.88 -6.50 -7.94
CA PRO A 225 -14.94 -7.97 -7.94
C PRO A 225 -13.82 -8.66 -8.75
N ALA A 226 -13.43 -8.06 -9.87
CA ALA A 226 -12.39 -8.60 -10.76
C ALA A 226 -10.98 -8.62 -10.16
N GLY A 227 -10.76 -7.94 -9.03
CA GLY A 227 -9.48 -7.95 -8.33
C GLY A 227 -9.31 -9.07 -7.30
N HIS A 228 -10.34 -9.90 -7.07
CA HIS A 228 -10.28 -11.02 -6.13
C HIS A 228 -9.87 -12.31 -6.84
N ASP A 229 -8.78 -12.94 -6.38
CA ASP A 229 -8.27 -14.18 -6.94
C ASP A 229 -9.29 -15.33 -6.77
N GLN A 230 -9.51 -16.06 -7.87
CA GLN A 230 -10.48 -17.14 -8.00
C GLN A 230 -9.87 -18.30 -8.78
N PHE A 231 -9.98 -19.51 -8.21
CA PHE A 231 -9.37 -20.71 -8.76
C PHE A 231 -10.40 -21.83 -8.95
N PRO A 232 -10.50 -22.44 -10.15
CA PRO A 232 -11.36 -23.59 -10.37
C PRO A 232 -11.00 -24.76 -9.43
N GLU A 233 -11.98 -25.50 -8.93
CA GLU A 233 -11.79 -26.62 -8.00
C GLU A 233 -10.78 -27.64 -8.52
N GLN A 234 -10.83 -27.96 -9.82
CA GLN A 234 -9.88 -28.88 -10.45
C GLN A 234 -8.43 -28.40 -10.32
N LEU A 235 -8.20 -27.09 -10.50
CA LEU A 235 -6.88 -26.49 -10.32
C LEU A 235 -6.45 -26.54 -8.86
N VAL A 236 -7.37 -26.28 -7.92
CA VAL A 236 -7.09 -26.37 -6.48
C VAL A 236 -6.66 -27.78 -6.08
N ARG A 237 -7.40 -28.81 -6.53
CA ARG A 237 -7.05 -30.22 -6.30
C ARG A 237 -5.70 -30.59 -6.88
N GLN A 238 -5.42 -30.12 -8.09
CA GLN A 238 -4.15 -30.36 -8.74
C GLN A 238 -2.99 -29.74 -7.97
N VAL A 239 -3.11 -28.47 -7.58
CA VAL A 239 -2.01 -27.69 -6.99
C VAL A 239 -1.83 -27.99 -5.51
N LEU A 240 -2.89 -28.03 -4.71
CA LEU A 240 -2.79 -28.18 -3.25
C LEU A 240 -2.81 -29.65 -2.79
N GLY A 241 -3.05 -30.60 -3.71
CA GLY A 241 -3.19 -32.01 -3.41
C GLY A 241 -4.50 -32.35 -2.70
N ASP A 242 -4.80 -33.65 -2.63
CA ASP A 242 -6.11 -34.13 -2.14
C ASP A 242 -6.34 -33.77 -0.67
N ARG A 243 -5.30 -33.90 0.17
CA ARG A 243 -5.42 -33.67 1.62
C ARG A 243 -5.88 -32.24 1.96
N ILE A 244 -5.27 -31.22 1.34
CA ILE A 244 -5.64 -29.82 1.59
C ILE A 244 -7.00 -29.52 0.93
N SER A 245 -7.23 -30.05 -0.26
CA SER A 245 -8.48 -29.85 -0.99
C SER A 245 -9.69 -30.45 -0.28
N GLU A 246 -9.52 -31.57 0.41
CA GLU A 246 -10.56 -32.17 1.26
C GLU A 246 -10.92 -31.28 2.45
N VAL A 247 -9.94 -30.61 3.08
CA VAL A 247 -10.21 -29.64 4.15
C VAL A 247 -10.96 -28.43 3.60
N ILE A 248 -10.56 -27.91 2.43
CA ILE A 248 -11.26 -26.81 1.76
C ILE A 248 -12.71 -27.20 1.42
N LEU A 249 -12.92 -28.41 0.90
CA LEU A 249 -14.25 -28.94 0.59
C LEU A 249 -15.10 -29.10 1.85
N ALA A 250 -14.57 -29.75 2.89
CA ALA A 250 -15.25 -29.97 4.16
C ALA A 250 -15.63 -28.65 4.86
N SER A 251 -14.84 -27.60 4.64
CA SER A 251 -15.15 -26.26 5.15
C SER A 251 -16.18 -25.48 4.31
N SER A 252 -16.71 -26.03 3.22
CA SER A 252 -17.67 -25.41 2.30
C SER A 252 -17.18 -24.09 1.68
N CYS A 253 -15.90 -24.03 1.30
CA CYS A 253 -15.30 -22.83 0.71
C CYS A 253 -15.39 -22.76 -0.83
N PHE A 254 -15.78 -23.85 -1.49
CA PHE A 254 -16.06 -23.82 -2.92
C PHE A 254 -17.46 -23.25 -3.18
N GLN A 255 -17.53 -22.23 -4.04
CA GLN A 255 -18.76 -21.64 -4.55
C GLN A 255 -18.78 -21.81 -6.06
N ASP A 256 -19.84 -22.44 -6.60
CA ASP A 256 -19.98 -22.73 -8.04
C ASP A 256 -18.73 -23.36 -8.67
N GLY A 257 -18.11 -24.32 -7.95
CA GLY A 257 -16.91 -25.03 -8.40
C GLY A 257 -15.63 -24.18 -8.38
N THR A 258 -15.61 -23.05 -7.68
CA THR A 258 -14.48 -22.11 -7.61
C THR A 258 -14.12 -21.80 -6.16
N LEU A 259 -12.83 -21.74 -5.85
CA LEU A 259 -12.31 -21.20 -4.59
C LEU A 259 -12.02 -19.72 -4.79
N ASN A 260 -12.79 -18.87 -4.11
CA ASN A 260 -12.53 -17.44 -4.06
C ASN A 260 -11.77 -17.11 -2.78
N MET A 261 -10.59 -16.52 -2.94
CA MET A 261 -9.67 -16.28 -1.83
C MET A 261 -10.17 -15.23 -0.85
N THR A 262 -10.98 -14.28 -1.32
CA THR A 262 -11.63 -13.29 -0.46
C THR A 262 -12.74 -13.93 0.37
N PHE A 263 -13.58 -14.79 -0.23
CA PHE A 263 -14.59 -15.53 0.55
C PHE A 263 -13.95 -16.48 1.55
N LEU A 264 -12.83 -17.12 1.20
CA LEU A 264 -12.06 -17.93 2.13
C LEU A 264 -11.59 -17.09 3.33
N ALA A 265 -10.98 -15.92 3.09
CA ALA A 265 -10.53 -15.03 4.16
C ALA A 265 -11.70 -14.52 5.03
N LEU A 266 -12.80 -14.11 4.42
CA LEU A 266 -14.02 -13.65 5.09
C LEU A 266 -14.60 -14.72 6.02
N ARG A 267 -14.72 -15.95 5.53
CA ARG A 267 -15.32 -17.07 6.28
C ARG A 267 -14.55 -17.39 7.55
N PHE A 268 -13.23 -17.29 7.49
CA PHE A 268 -12.33 -17.64 8.58
C PHE A 268 -11.82 -16.45 9.38
N SER A 269 -12.38 -15.24 9.25
CA SER A 269 -11.91 -14.08 10.05
C SER A 269 -12.95 -13.61 11.05
N ARG A 270 -12.53 -13.33 12.29
CA ARG A 270 -13.41 -12.73 13.32
C ARG A 270 -13.60 -11.23 13.11
N TYR A 271 -12.63 -10.58 12.48
CA TYR A 271 -12.64 -9.16 12.20
C TYR A 271 -12.26 -8.93 10.74
N VAL A 272 -13.07 -8.16 10.04
CA VAL A 272 -12.87 -7.81 8.64
C VAL A 272 -12.95 -6.30 8.50
N ASN A 273 -12.02 -5.69 7.79
CA ASN A 273 -12.08 -4.25 7.52
C ASN A 273 -11.69 -3.85 6.10
N GLY A 274 -12.28 -2.75 5.64
CA GLY A 274 -11.76 -1.93 4.56
C GLY A 274 -10.72 -0.92 5.04
N VAL A 275 -10.12 -0.18 4.11
CA VAL A 275 -8.92 0.66 4.32
C VAL A 275 -9.13 2.17 4.28
N ALA A 276 -10.38 2.59 4.19
CA ALA A 276 -10.88 3.95 4.30
C ALA A 276 -12.38 3.87 4.59
N LEU A 277 -12.99 4.94 5.12
CA LEU A 277 -14.43 4.94 5.40
C LEU A 277 -15.24 4.67 4.13
N ARG A 278 -14.89 5.34 3.02
CA ARG A 278 -15.52 5.13 1.72
C ARG A 278 -15.36 3.72 1.20
N HIS A 279 -14.19 3.12 1.39
CA HIS A 279 -13.94 1.73 0.99
C HIS A 279 -14.71 0.73 1.85
N GLY A 280 -14.94 1.02 3.13
CA GLY A 280 -15.81 0.22 3.98
C GLY A 280 -17.24 0.14 3.45
N GLU A 281 -17.77 1.24 2.92
CA GLU A 281 -19.08 1.24 2.24
C GLU A 281 -19.08 0.35 1.01
N VAL A 282 -18.07 0.50 0.13
CA VAL A 282 -17.92 -0.30 -1.09
C VAL A 282 -17.78 -1.80 -0.75
N ALA A 283 -16.96 -2.14 0.24
CA ALA A 283 -16.76 -3.52 0.69
C ALA A 283 -18.03 -4.15 1.26
N ARG A 284 -18.80 -3.41 2.08
CA ARG A 284 -20.10 -3.88 2.58
C ARG A 284 -21.12 -4.09 1.46
N SER A 285 -21.09 -3.28 0.41
CA SER A 285 -21.94 -3.49 -0.77
C SER A 285 -21.53 -4.73 -1.57
N MET A 286 -20.24 -5.04 -1.67
CA MET A 286 -19.75 -6.24 -2.35
C MET A 286 -19.99 -7.53 -1.54
N PHE A 287 -19.91 -7.45 -0.22
CA PHE A 287 -19.99 -8.59 0.69
C PHE A 287 -21.05 -8.37 1.79
N PRO A 288 -22.33 -8.22 1.44
CA PRO A 288 -23.39 -7.79 2.36
C PRO A 288 -23.66 -8.76 3.52
N GLN A 289 -23.20 -10.01 3.41
CA GLN A 289 -23.39 -11.04 4.42
C GLN A 289 -22.34 -11.00 5.54
N TYR A 290 -21.31 -10.16 5.42
CA TYR A 290 -20.20 -10.09 6.37
C TYR A 290 -20.14 -8.73 7.09
N PRO A 291 -19.92 -8.71 8.41
CA PRO A 291 -19.70 -7.46 9.13
C PRO A 291 -18.31 -6.90 8.78
N ILE A 292 -18.27 -5.85 7.97
CA ILE A 292 -17.03 -5.20 7.53
C ILE A 292 -16.92 -3.82 8.16
N ASP A 293 -15.91 -3.66 9.02
CA ASP A 293 -15.51 -2.41 9.64
C ASP A 293 -14.59 -1.60 8.71
N SER A 294 -14.02 -0.49 9.19
CA SER A 294 -13.03 0.31 8.46
C SER A 294 -11.91 0.76 9.37
N ILE A 295 -10.67 0.53 8.93
CA ILE A 295 -9.47 1.08 9.55
C ILE A 295 -8.73 1.83 8.46
N THR A 296 -8.79 3.16 8.52
CA THR A 296 -8.19 4.01 7.49
C THR A 296 -6.68 3.81 7.45
N ASN A 297 -6.12 3.69 6.25
CA ASN A 297 -4.67 3.56 6.11
C ASN A 297 -3.90 4.74 6.73
N GLY A 298 -2.62 4.52 6.96
CA GLY A 298 -1.69 5.55 7.39
C GLY A 298 -0.28 5.25 6.91
N VAL A 299 0.60 6.26 6.97
CA VAL A 299 1.98 6.16 6.49
C VAL A 299 2.98 6.34 7.63
N HIS A 300 4.15 5.73 7.50
CA HIS A 300 5.17 5.80 8.55
C HIS A 300 5.85 7.18 8.55
N ALA A 301 5.50 8.03 9.51
CA ALA A 301 5.89 9.44 9.53
C ALA A 301 7.41 9.62 9.40
N THR A 302 8.19 8.90 10.20
CA THR A 302 9.66 9.01 10.20
C THR A 302 10.30 8.63 8.87
N THR A 303 9.73 7.66 8.12
CA THR A 303 10.25 7.26 6.81
C THR A 303 9.92 8.29 5.73
N TRP A 304 8.71 8.86 5.75
CA TRP A 304 8.21 9.67 4.65
C TRP A 304 8.40 11.18 4.84
N THR A 305 8.77 11.65 6.02
CA THR A 305 9.17 13.04 6.25
C THR A 305 10.60 13.27 5.76
N SER A 306 10.77 14.23 4.85
CA SER A 306 12.07 14.62 4.29
C SER A 306 13.00 15.26 5.32
N PRO A 307 14.34 15.19 5.15
CA PRO A 307 15.29 15.74 6.10
C PRO A 307 15.05 17.22 6.51
N PRO A 308 14.67 18.15 5.61
CA PRO A 308 14.36 19.52 6.01
C PRO A 308 13.17 19.61 6.97
N PHE A 309 12.10 18.85 6.72
CA PHE A 309 10.94 18.80 7.59
C PHE A 309 11.22 18.05 8.90
N GLN A 310 12.07 17.02 8.88
CA GLN A 310 12.51 16.38 10.12
C GLN A 310 13.22 17.37 11.04
N ARG A 311 14.16 18.18 10.52
CA ARG A 311 14.82 19.22 11.34
C ARG A 311 13.86 20.28 11.87
N LEU A 312 12.87 20.65 11.05
CA LEU A 312 11.82 21.58 11.46
C LEU A 312 10.98 20.99 12.60
N PHE A 313 10.54 19.73 12.47
CA PHE A 313 9.76 19.05 13.51
C PHE A 313 10.59 18.81 14.77
N ASP A 314 11.88 18.50 14.64
CA ASP A 314 12.77 18.32 15.80
C ASP A 314 12.93 19.59 16.63
N SER A 315 12.88 20.74 15.96
CA SER A 315 13.03 22.05 16.59
C SER A 315 11.74 22.53 17.27
N TYR A 316 10.57 22.25 16.69
CA TYR A 316 9.28 22.82 17.14
C TYR A 316 8.31 21.81 17.74
N ILE A 317 8.46 20.52 17.43
CA ILE A 317 7.57 19.42 17.83
C ILE A 317 8.41 18.20 18.23
N PRO A 318 9.32 18.29 19.22
CA PRO A 318 10.35 17.27 19.47
C PRO A 318 9.81 15.85 19.73
N GLU A 319 8.55 15.71 20.19
CA GLU A 319 7.91 14.41 20.45
C GLU A 319 7.33 13.74 19.18
N TRP A 320 7.39 14.37 18.01
CA TRP A 320 6.67 13.91 16.80
C TRP A 320 7.01 12.48 16.37
N ARG A 321 8.27 12.03 16.54
CA ARG A 321 8.67 10.65 16.19
C ARG A 321 8.05 9.64 17.15
N LYS A 322 7.93 9.99 18.43
CA LYS A 322 7.40 9.11 19.48
C LYS A 322 5.88 9.03 19.46
N ASP A 323 5.24 10.16 19.18
CA ASP A 323 3.79 10.27 19.11
C ASP A 323 3.41 11.19 17.95
N ASN A 324 3.07 10.57 16.81
CA ASN A 324 2.75 11.28 15.57
C ASN A 324 1.51 12.18 15.72
N LEU A 325 0.67 12.00 16.75
CA LEU A 325 -0.42 12.93 17.05
C LEU A 325 0.08 14.34 17.35
N TYR A 326 1.33 14.49 17.82
CA TYR A 326 1.93 15.80 18.08
C TYR A 326 2.13 16.63 16.81
N LEU A 327 2.10 16.02 15.62
CA LEU A 327 2.09 16.77 14.35
C LEU A 327 0.91 17.76 14.28
N ARG A 328 -0.16 17.60 15.07
CA ARG A 328 -1.23 18.60 15.19
C ARG A 328 -0.75 19.97 15.66
N TYR A 329 0.39 20.04 16.35
CA TYR A 329 1.01 21.31 16.76
C TYR A 329 1.73 22.01 15.60
N ALA A 330 1.76 21.43 14.40
CA ALA A 330 2.25 22.08 13.21
C ALA A 330 1.51 23.39 12.89
N VAL A 331 0.28 23.58 13.42
CA VAL A 331 -0.45 24.86 13.36
C VAL A 331 0.34 26.06 13.88
N SER A 332 1.33 25.82 14.72
CA SER A 332 2.20 26.85 15.32
C SER A 332 3.53 27.04 14.58
N LEU A 333 3.81 26.26 13.53
CA LEU A 333 5.04 26.44 12.74
C LEU A 333 5.03 27.81 12.05
N PRO A 334 6.16 28.56 12.08
CA PRO A 334 6.32 29.77 11.28
C PRO A 334 6.20 29.46 9.79
N LEU A 335 5.43 30.27 9.06
CA LEU A 335 5.17 30.04 7.64
C LEU A 335 6.44 30.15 6.80
N GLU A 336 7.36 31.06 7.14
CA GLU A 336 8.65 31.15 6.44
C GLU A 336 9.50 29.88 6.66
N ALA A 337 9.43 29.28 7.85
CA ALA A 337 10.17 28.06 8.14
C ALA A 337 9.63 26.85 7.34
N VAL A 338 8.30 26.74 7.20
CA VAL A 338 7.65 25.75 6.33
C VAL A 338 8.04 25.96 4.87
N ALA A 339 7.95 27.19 4.38
CA ALA A 339 8.32 27.52 3.00
C ALA A 339 9.81 27.25 2.70
N ASN A 340 10.70 27.52 3.66
CA ASN A 340 12.13 27.25 3.54
C ASN A 340 12.43 25.75 3.52
N ALA A 341 11.83 24.96 4.41
CA ALA A 341 11.99 23.51 4.43
C ALA A 341 11.48 22.87 3.12
N HIS A 342 10.34 23.34 2.62
CA HIS A 342 9.79 22.90 1.34
C HIS A 342 10.72 23.23 0.16
N ARG A 343 11.26 24.45 0.10
CA ARG A 343 12.21 24.86 -0.95
C ARG A 343 13.45 23.95 -0.99
N GLU A 344 14.01 23.61 0.17
CA GLU A 344 15.15 22.70 0.24
C GLU A 344 14.80 21.28 -0.27
N ALA A 345 13.62 20.76 0.09
CA ALA A 345 13.15 19.47 -0.41
C ALA A 345 12.91 19.49 -1.93
N LYS A 346 12.35 20.59 -2.45
CA LYS A 346 12.15 20.82 -3.88
C LYS A 346 13.47 20.89 -4.66
N GLU A 347 14.47 21.60 -4.13
CA GLU A 347 15.81 21.65 -4.73
C GLU A 347 16.48 20.28 -4.78
N ALA A 348 16.36 19.48 -3.71
CA ALA A 348 16.89 18.11 -3.68
C ALA A 348 16.21 17.22 -4.73
N PHE A 349 14.89 17.32 -4.88
CA PHE A 349 14.17 16.57 -5.92
C PHE A 349 14.59 17.02 -7.32
N PHE A 350 14.73 18.32 -7.56
CA PHE A 350 15.09 18.84 -8.88
C PHE A 350 16.52 18.48 -9.26
N HIS A 351 17.43 18.41 -8.29
CA HIS A 351 18.76 17.88 -8.50
C HIS A 351 18.73 16.42 -8.97
N GLU A 352 17.87 15.59 -8.36
CA GLU A 352 17.70 14.19 -8.80
C GLU A 352 17.09 14.09 -10.21
N ILE A 353 16.15 14.98 -10.55
CA ILE A 353 15.58 15.07 -11.90
C ILE A 353 16.66 15.42 -12.93
N ASP A 354 17.48 16.44 -12.67
CA ASP A 354 18.59 16.84 -13.53
C ASP A 354 19.61 15.68 -13.67
N ARG A 355 19.97 15.04 -12.55
CA ARG A 355 20.89 13.89 -12.56
C ARG A 355 20.39 12.72 -13.41
N ARG A 356 19.07 12.44 -13.38
CA ARG A 356 18.47 11.32 -14.12
C ARG A 356 18.19 11.64 -15.58
N THR A 357 17.77 12.86 -15.87
CA THR A 357 17.17 13.21 -17.17
C THR A 357 17.93 14.29 -17.94
N GLY A 358 18.87 14.97 -17.29
CA GLY A 358 19.52 16.19 -17.80
C GLY A 358 18.57 17.40 -17.90
N THR A 359 17.34 17.28 -17.42
CA THR A 359 16.33 18.35 -17.47
C THR A 359 16.42 19.19 -16.21
N LYS A 360 16.74 20.48 -16.38
CA LYS A 360 16.71 21.46 -15.30
C LYS A 360 15.33 22.07 -15.16
N LEU A 361 14.74 21.88 -13.98
CA LEU A 361 13.51 22.54 -13.57
C LEU A 361 13.81 23.81 -12.78
N ASP A 362 12.93 24.80 -12.87
CA ASP A 362 13.03 26.08 -12.16
C ASP A 362 12.31 25.98 -10.79
N PRO A 363 13.03 26.14 -9.66
CA PRO A 363 12.45 26.06 -8.32
C PRO A 363 11.34 27.09 -8.04
N SER A 364 11.31 28.21 -8.78
CA SER A 364 10.31 29.27 -8.64
C SER A 364 8.99 28.98 -9.36
N VAL A 365 8.94 27.94 -10.20
CA VAL A 365 7.77 27.57 -10.98
C VAL A 365 6.92 26.52 -10.26
N LEU A 366 5.60 26.73 -10.27
CA LEU A 366 4.61 25.83 -9.69
C LEU A 366 4.75 24.43 -10.30
N THR A 367 5.00 23.44 -9.44
CA THR A 367 5.28 22.07 -9.83
C THR A 367 4.23 21.10 -9.33
N LEU A 368 3.49 20.48 -10.25
CA LEU A 368 2.49 19.46 -9.97
C LEU A 368 3.14 18.08 -10.03
N GLY A 369 2.90 17.23 -9.03
CA GLY A 369 3.39 15.85 -8.99
C GLY A 369 2.28 14.83 -9.17
N PHE A 370 2.53 13.83 -10.01
CA PHE A 370 1.68 12.64 -10.15
C PHE A 370 2.58 11.40 -10.19
N ALA A 371 2.62 10.59 -9.11
CA ALA A 371 3.36 9.33 -9.15
C ALA A 371 2.59 8.14 -8.56
N ARG A 372 2.08 7.27 -9.44
CA ARG A 372 1.24 6.11 -9.10
C ARG A 372 1.41 5.00 -10.13
N ARG A 373 0.90 3.79 -9.87
CA ARG A 373 0.80 2.74 -10.90
C ARG A 373 0.04 3.30 -12.11
N ALA A 374 0.58 3.12 -13.30
CA ALA A 374 -0.06 3.58 -14.54
C ALA A 374 -1.15 2.57 -14.91
N THR A 375 -2.39 2.87 -14.51
CA THR A 375 -3.59 2.08 -14.81
C THR A 375 -4.72 3.02 -15.23
N PRO A 376 -5.63 2.63 -16.14
CA PRO A 376 -6.63 3.54 -16.72
C PRO A 376 -7.47 4.32 -15.71
N TYR A 377 -7.92 3.66 -14.63
CA TYR A 377 -8.78 4.30 -13.62
C TYR A 377 -8.07 5.40 -12.82
N LYS A 378 -6.73 5.53 -12.86
CA LYS A 378 -6.00 6.61 -12.18
C LYS A 378 -6.00 7.92 -12.97
N ARG A 379 -6.38 7.88 -14.26
CA ARG A 379 -6.57 9.02 -15.18
C ARG A 379 -5.43 10.05 -15.15
N ALA A 380 -4.20 9.58 -15.33
CA ALA A 380 -3.01 10.44 -15.38
C ALA A 380 -3.07 11.49 -16.51
N ASP A 381 -3.89 11.25 -17.55
CA ASP A 381 -4.09 12.11 -18.70
C ASP A 381 -5.21 13.15 -18.52
N LEU A 382 -5.94 13.16 -17.40
CA LEU A 382 -7.05 14.10 -17.15
C LEU A 382 -6.60 15.58 -17.19
N LEU A 383 -5.37 15.86 -16.74
CA LEU A 383 -4.77 17.19 -16.77
C LEU A 383 -4.48 17.69 -18.20
N PHE A 384 -4.52 16.81 -19.20
CA PHE A 384 -4.23 17.13 -20.60
C PHE A 384 -5.47 17.18 -21.47
N THR A 385 -6.67 17.10 -20.88
CA THR A 385 -7.92 17.14 -21.66
C THR A 385 -8.22 18.51 -22.28
N ASP A 386 -7.83 19.63 -21.64
CA ASP A 386 -7.96 21.00 -22.14
C ASP A 386 -6.61 21.74 -22.06
N THR A 387 -5.70 21.35 -22.94
CA THR A 387 -4.36 21.95 -23.07
C THR A 387 -4.42 23.45 -23.37
N ALA A 388 -5.45 23.90 -24.09
CA ALA A 388 -5.65 25.32 -24.38
C ALA A 388 -5.95 26.12 -23.12
N ARG A 389 -6.76 25.59 -22.19
CA ARG A 389 -7.01 26.21 -20.89
C ARG A 389 -5.77 26.22 -20.02
N LEU A 390 -5.01 25.13 -19.98
CA LEU A 390 -3.75 25.09 -19.24
C LEU A 390 -2.78 26.19 -19.71
N ARG A 391 -2.68 26.42 -21.03
CA ARG A 391 -1.89 27.53 -21.61
C ARG A 391 -2.39 28.89 -21.17
N ARG A 392 -3.71 29.14 -21.23
CA ARG A 392 -4.30 30.41 -20.77
C ARG A 392 -4.01 30.70 -19.30
N ILE A 393 -4.06 29.67 -18.46
CA ILE A 393 -3.73 29.81 -17.03
C ILE A 393 -2.25 30.17 -16.86
N ALA A 394 -1.37 29.48 -17.61
CA ALA A 394 0.06 29.72 -17.58
C ALA A 394 0.42 31.16 -18.00
N ASP A 395 -0.16 31.64 -19.09
CA ASP A 395 0.04 33.00 -19.61
C ASP A 395 -0.45 34.07 -18.61
N ARG A 396 -1.53 33.77 -17.87
CA ARG A 396 -2.18 34.73 -16.97
C ARG A 396 -1.49 34.85 -15.61
N PHE A 397 -0.97 33.74 -15.06
CA PHE A 397 -0.49 33.69 -13.67
C PHE A 397 0.97 33.30 -13.52
N GLY A 398 1.52 32.53 -14.46
CA GLY A 398 2.87 31.98 -14.41
C GLY A 398 2.90 30.53 -14.90
N PRO A 399 4.06 30.03 -15.36
CA PRO A 399 4.18 28.73 -16.02
C PRO A 399 3.87 27.54 -15.10
N PHE A 400 3.80 26.33 -15.68
CA PHE A 400 3.69 25.09 -14.92
C PHE A 400 4.86 24.14 -15.21
N GLN A 401 5.22 23.37 -14.18
CA GLN A 401 6.02 22.16 -14.31
C GLN A 401 5.19 20.98 -13.85
N ILE A 402 5.26 19.86 -14.56
CA ILE A 402 4.55 18.64 -14.18
C ILE A 402 5.54 17.49 -14.18
N VAL A 403 5.60 16.78 -13.07
CA VAL A 403 6.47 15.61 -12.93
C VAL A 403 5.60 14.37 -12.76
N PHE A 404 5.79 13.40 -13.64
CA PHE A 404 5.12 12.10 -13.63
C PHE A 404 6.08 11.00 -13.19
N GLY A 405 5.54 10.01 -12.49
CA GLY A 405 6.23 8.76 -12.19
C GLY A 405 5.24 7.61 -12.11
N GLY A 406 5.73 6.39 -12.32
CA GLY A 406 4.86 5.23 -12.28
C GLY A 406 5.24 4.16 -13.27
N LYS A 407 4.76 2.95 -13.02
CA LYS A 407 4.96 1.79 -13.86
C LYS A 407 3.61 1.24 -14.29
N ALA A 408 3.47 0.88 -15.56
CA ALA A 408 2.37 0.03 -16.01
C ALA A 408 2.73 -1.43 -15.70
N HIS A 409 1.71 -2.26 -15.45
CA HIS A 409 1.94 -3.70 -15.37
C HIS A 409 2.38 -4.22 -16.76
N PRO A 410 3.29 -5.22 -16.88
CA PRO A 410 3.80 -5.66 -18.19
C PRO A 410 2.71 -6.09 -19.17
N ARG A 411 1.60 -6.64 -18.65
CA ARG A 411 0.41 -7.06 -19.40
C ARG A 411 -0.70 -6.01 -19.50
N ASP A 412 -0.52 -4.81 -18.92
CA ASP A 412 -1.52 -3.74 -18.95
C ASP A 412 -1.21 -2.73 -20.08
N GLU A 413 -1.69 -3.06 -21.28
CA GLU A 413 -1.54 -2.18 -22.45
C GLU A 413 -2.28 -0.84 -22.29
N GLY A 414 -3.36 -0.80 -21.50
CA GLY A 414 -4.06 0.45 -21.18
C GLY A 414 -3.18 1.39 -20.35
N GLY A 415 -2.49 0.84 -19.35
CA GLY A 415 -1.48 1.55 -18.57
C GLY A 415 -0.30 2.04 -19.42
N LYS A 416 0.20 1.21 -20.35
CA LYS A 416 1.28 1.60 -21.27
C LYS A 416 0.86 2.72 -22.22
N GLU A 417 -0.36 2.65 -22.78
CA GLU A 417 -0.87 3.72 -23.63
C GLU A 417 -1.05 5.04 -22.87
N LEU A 418 -1.45 4.97 -21.59
CA LEU A 418 -1.53 6.16 -20.73
C LEU A 418 -0.18 6.87 -20.61
N ILE A 419 0.92 6.13 -20.47
CA ILE A 419 2.28 6.70 -20.45
C ILE A 419 2.58 7.41 -21.78
N ARG A 420 2.30 6.76 -22.92
CA ARG A 420 2.50 7.38 -24.25
C ARG A 420 1.70 8.67 -24.41
N ARG A 421 0.46 8.73 -23.91
CA ARG A 421 -0.35 9.96 -23.92
C ARG A 421 0.29 11.10 -23.15
N VAL A 422 0.88 10.82 -21.98
CA VAL A 422 1.64 11.83 -21.22
C VAL A 422 2.82 12.35 -22.03
N TYR A 423 3.56 11.49 -22.72
CA TYR A 423 4.68 11.91 -23.60
C TYR A 423 4.21 12.76 -24.80
N ARG A 424 3.08 12.41 -25.43
CA ARG A 424 2.49 13.23 -26.50
C ARG A 424 2.13 14.63 -25.98
N ALA A 425 1.42 14.69 -24.85
CA ALA A 425 1.05 15.95 -24.22
C ALA A 425 2.29 16.78 -23.81
N ALA A 426 3.34 16.13 -23.30
CA ALA A 426 4.61 16.77 -22.98
C ALA A 426 5.26 17.46 -24.19
N SER A 427 5.24 16.79 -25.36
CA SER A 427 5.74 17.37 -26.61
C SER A 427 4.87 18.54 -27.07
N GLU A 428 3.56 18.39 -27.04
CA GLU A 428 2.59 19.39 -27.49
C GLU A 428 2.57 20.66 -26.64
N LEU A 429 2.92 20.55 -25.35
CA LEU A 429 2.91 21.66 -24.39
C LEU A 429 4.30 22.25 -24.12
N SER A 430 5.35 21.76 -24.78
CA SER A 430 6.75 22.02 -24.43
C SER A 430 7.17 23.50 -24.40
N ASP A 431 6.43 24.38 -25.08
CA ASP A 431 6.63 25.83 -25.11
C ASP A 431 6.02 26.57 -23.91
N VAL A 432 5.08 25.96 -23.17
CA VAL A 432 4.34 26.61 -22.07
C VAL A 432 4.37 25.81 -20.76
N VAL A 433 4.44 24.48 -20.83
CA VAL A 433 4.45 23.58 -19.66
C VAL A 433 5.56 22.57 -19.81
N ARG A 434 6.49 22.56 -18.85
CA ARG A 434 7.55 21.55 -18.81
C ARG A 434 7.00 20.29 -18.16
N VAL A 435 6.93 19.20 -18.92
CA VAL A 435 6.51 17.89 -18.42
C VAL A 435 7.71 16.94 -18.40
N VAL A 436 7.94 16.27 -17.27
CA VAL A 436 9.00 15.28 -17.10
C VAL A 436 8.38 13.97 -16.61
N TYR A 437 8.69 12.86 -17.27
CA TYR A 437 8.33 11.52 -16.78
C TYR A 437 9.59 10.85 -16.23
N LEU A 438 9.57 10.48 -14.94
CA LEU A 438 10.69 9.81 -14.30
C LEU A 438 10.54 8.30 -14.39
N GLU A 439 11.49 7.70 -15.10
CA GLU A 439 11.60 6.25 -15.27
C GLU A 439 11.90 5.53 -13.95
N ASP A 440 11.32 4.34 -13.82
CA ASP A 440 11.65 3.35 -12.80
C ASP A 440 11.33 3.78 -11.37
N TYR A 441 10.13 4.37 -11.18
CA TYR A 441 9.63 4.80 -9.88
C TYR A 441 9.68 3.69 -8.81
N ASP A 442 10.31 4.02 -7.67
CA ASP A 442 10.49 3.15 -6.50
C ASP A 442 10.29 3.95 -5.19
N MET A 443 10.67 3.38 -4.05
CA MET A 443 10.53 4.06 -2.75
C MET A 443 11.47 5.27 -2.63
N SER A 444 12.70 5.17 -3.15
CA SER A 444 13.67 6.28 -3.14
C SER A 444 13.13 7.49 -3.88
N LEU A 445 12.64 7.26 -5.09
CA LEU A 445 12.06 8.33 -5.89
C LEU A 445 10.74 8.81 -5.30
N GLY A 446 9.95 7.93 -4.69
CA GLY A 446 8.73 8.26 -3.97
C GLY A 446 8.94 9.25 -2.81
N MET A 447 10.02 9.10 -2.04
CA MET A 447 10.37 10.03 -0.96
C MET A 447 10.66 11.44 -1.49
N LEU A 448 11.40 11.55 -2.60
CA LEU A 448 11.70 12.84 -3.24
C LEU A 448 10.45 13.44 -3.90
N PHE A 449 9.64 12.64 -4.58
CA PHE A 449 8.39 13.08 -5.19
C PHE A 449 7.43 13.70 -4.17
N CYS A 450 7.17 12.97 -3.09
CA CYS A 450 6.18 13.39 -2.09
C CYS A 450 6.63 14.63 -1.31
N SER A 451 7.93 14.97 -1.34
CA SER A 451 8.47 16.13 -0.62
C SER A 451 8.86 17.30 -1.51
N GLY A 452 9.13 17.06 -2.80
CA GLY A 452 9.73 18.06 -3.69
C GLY A 452 8.78 18.72 -4.69
N VAL A 453 7.52 18.28 -4.81
CA VAL A 453 6.51 18.95 -5.65
C VAL A 453 5.68 19.92 -4.81
N ASP A 454 5.07 20.93 -5.43
CA ASP A 454 4.29 21.93 -4.71
C ASP A 454 2.84 21.49 -4.46
N VAL A 455 2.26 20.70 -5.38
CA VAL A 455 0.91 20.15 -5.26
C VAL A 455 0.90 18.69 -5.70
N TRP A 456 0.32 17.82 -4.87
CA TRP A 456 0.15 16.41 -5.17
C TRP A 456 -1.17 16.16 -5.92
N LEU A 457 -1.10 15.76 -7.19
CA LEU A 457 -2.26 15.55 -8.05
C LEU A 457 -2.73 14.09 -8.02
N ASN A 458 -4.02 13.89 -7.74
CA ASN A 458 -4.67 12.58 -7.81
C ASN A 458 -6.02 12.67 -8.54
N THR A 459 -6.17 11.92 -9.63
CA THR A 459 -7.38 11.97 -10.46
C THR A 459 -8.07 10.60 -10.61
N PRO A 460 -8.21 9.77 -9.55
CA PRO A 460 -8.84 8.45 -9.70
C PRO A 460 -10.31 8.57 -10.13
N GLN A 461 -10.78 7.61 -10.91
CA GLN A 461 -12.19 7.42 -11.19
C GLN A 461 -12.88 6.82 -9.97
N LYS A 462 -14.01 7.40 -9.57
CA LYS A 462 -14.78 6.93 -8.41
C LYS A 462 -15.61 5.67 -8.75
N PRO A 463 -15.85 4.77 -7.78
CA PRO A 463 -15.24 4.66 -6.45
C PRO A 463 -14.03 3.69 -6.46
N LEU A 464 -13.16 3.79 -7.47
CA LEU A 464 -12.11 2.79 -7.73
C LEU A 464 -10.83 3.04 -6.90
N GLU A 465 -10.79 4.11 -6.10
CA GLU A 465 -9.73 4.33 -5.12
C GLU A 465 -10.15 3.81 -3.74
N ALA A 466 -9.57 2.69 -3.30
CA ALA A 466 -9.83 2.18 -1.96
C ALA A 466 -9.30 3.13 -0.85
N SER A 467 -8.14 3.75 -1.06
CA SER A 467 -7.56 4.68 -0.08
C SER A 467 -6.62 5.66 -0.77
N GLY A 468 -5.34 5.32 -0.92
CA GLY A 468 -4.33 6.14 -1.61
C GLY A 468 -3.34 6.81 -0.66
N THR A 469 -2.31 6.07 -0.24
CA THR A 469 -1.34 6.55 0.77
C THR A 469 -0.37 7.63 0.28
N SER A 470 -0.21 7.86 -1.02
CA SER A 470 0.76 8.82 -1.54
C SER A 470 0.47 10.27 -1.14
N GLY A 471 -0.81 10.67 -1.11
CA GLY A 471 -1.21 12.00 -0.63
C GLY A 471 -0.95 12.18 0.88
N MET A 472 -1.04 11.11 1.66
CA MET A 472 -0.70 11.13 3.10
C MET A 472 0.80 11.39 3.31
N LYS A 473 1.66 10.82 2.46
CA LYS A 473 3.13 11.06 2.48
C LYS A 473 3.45 12.48 2.08
N ALA A 474 2.75 13.00 1.07
CA ALA A 474 2.90 14.37 0.61
C ALA A 474 2.54 15.37 1.73
N ALA A 475 1.46 15.10 2.46
CA ALA A 475 1.02 15.95 3.56
C ALA A 475 2.06 16.10 4.69
N LEU A 476 2.86 15.07 4.98
CA LEU A 476 3.95 15.13 5.97
C LEU A 476 5.07 16.12 5.59
N ASN A 477 5.12 16.53 4.31
CA ASN A 477 6.14 17.41 3.75
C ASN A 477 5.56 18.76 3.32
N ALA A 478 4.43 19.17 3.92
CA ALA A 478 3.70 20.38 3.56
C ALA A 478 3.26 20.47 2.09
N VAL A 479 3.11 19.33 1.40
CA VAL A 479 2.62 19.29 0.03
C VAL A 479 1.09 19.05 0.04
N PRO A 480 0.26 20.07 -0.25
CA PRO A 480 -1.18 19.92 -0.32
C PRO A 480 -1.62 19.05 -1.51
N SER A 481 -2.79 18.44 -1.39
CA SER A 481 -3.36 17.61 -2.46
C SER A 481 -4.36 18.38 -3.32
N LEU A 482 -4.36 18.12 -4.62
CA LEU A 482 -5.44 18.44 -5.56
C LEU A 482 -6.00 17.11 -6.04
N SER A 483 -7.18 16.73 -5.55
CA SER A 483 -7.67 15.36 -5.73
C SER A 483 -9.17 15.26 -5.93
N VAL A 484 -9.57 14.29 -6.74
CA VAL A 484 -10.95 13.79 -6.78
C VAL A 484 -11.32 13.27 -5.39
N ILE A 485 -12.55 13.56 -4.93
CA ILE A 485 -13.09 13.12 -3.63
C ILE A 485 -13.41 11.61 -3.69
N ASP A 486 -12.39 10.79 -3.45
CA ASP A 486 -12.47 9.33 -3.34
C ASP A 486 -11.38 8.79 -2.39
N GLY A 487 -11.52 7.54 -1.96
CA GLY A 487 -10.58 6.88 -1.05
C GLY A 487 -10.32 7.68 0.23
N TRP A 488 -9.06 7.89 0.59
CA TRP A 488 -8.68 8.63 1.80
C TRP A 488 -9.04 10.12 1.75
N TRP A 489 -9.19 10.67 0.54
CA TRP A 489 -9.38 12.10 0.39
C TRP A 489 -10.76 12.55 0.89
N VAL A 490 -11.73 11.64 0.91
CA VAL A 490 -13.02 11.84 1.59
C VAL A 490 -12.84 12.22 3.07
N GLU A 491 -11.82 11.68 3.72
CA GLU A 491 -11.53 11.90 5.15
C GLU A 491 -10.54 13.07 5.36
N GLY A 492 -9.62 13.29 4.42
CA GLY A 492 -8.50 14.24 4.57
C GLY A 492 -8.72 15.61 3.90
N HIS A 493 -9.81 15.76 3.13
CA HIS A 493 -10.12 17.00 2.44
C HIS A 493 -10.78 18.02 3.37
N VAL A 494 -10.19 19.21 3.42
CA VAL A 494 -10.83 20.43 3.90
C VAL A 494 -10.46 21.52 2.89
N GLU A 495 -11.48 21.97 2.13
CA GLU A 495 -11.29 22.87 0.99
C GLU A 495 -10.51 24.14 1.35
N GLY A 496 -9.42 24.39 0.64
CA GLY A 496 -8.54 25.54 0.85
C GLY A 496 -7.72 25.50 2.14
N ILE A 497 -7.81 24.43 2.93
CA ILE A 497 -7.08 24.25 4.19
C ILE A 497 -6.05 23.12 4.08
N THR A 498 -6.45 21.93 3.62
CA THR A 498 -5.52 20.79 3.41
C THR A 498 -5.19 20.55 1.94
N GLY A 499 -5.93 21.19 1.04
CA GLY A 499 -5.85 21.01 -0.40
C GLY A 499 -7.16 21.42 -1.09
N TRP A 500 -7.39 20.86 -2.28
CA TRP A 500 -8.51 21.22 -3.15
C TRP A 500 -9.20 19.98 -3.72
N ALA A 501 -10.53 20.02 -3.79
CA ALA A 501 -11.34 18.99 -4.41
C ALA A 501 -11.41 19.14 -5.93
N ILE A 502 -11.46 18.01 -6.62
CA ILE A 502 -11.84 17.91 -8.04
C ILE A 502 -13.22 17.25 -8.13
N GLY A 503 -14.16 17.93 -8.78
CA GLY A 503 -15.51 17.42 -9.02
C GLY A 503 -16.48 17.72 -7.87
N ASN A 504 -17.38 16.77 -7.59
CA ASN A 504 -18.45 16.89 -6.59
C ASN A 504 -18.32 15.77 -5.53
N ASP A 505 -19.23 15.74 -4.54
CA ASP A 505 -19.27 14.69 -3.50
C ASP A 505 -20.11 13.46 -3.90
N ARG A 506 -20.50 13.34 -5.17
CA ARG A 506 -21.31 12.19 -5.61
C ARG A 506 -20.47 10.89 -5.60
N PRO A 507 -21.14 9.74 -5.36
CA PRO A 507 -20.52 8.41 -5.38
C PRO A 507 -19.78 8.03 -6.66
N GLU A 508 -20.26 8.52 -7.80
CA GLU A 508 -19.80 8.16 -9.13
C GLU A 508 -19.09 9.34 -9.79
N SER A 509 -18.14 9.06 -10.68
CA SER A 509 -17.41 10.10 -11.41
C SER A 509 -18.31 10.79 -12.44
N ASP A 510 -18.28 12.11 -12.41
CA ASP A 510 -18.76 12.98 -13.48
C ASP A 510 -17.54 13.61 -14.16
N THR A 511 -17.07 12.96 -15.22
CA THR A 511 -15.78 13.31 -15.85
C THR A 511 -15.78 14.74 -16.38
N GLU A 512 -16.88 15.24 -16.96
CA GLU A 512 -16.94 16.60 -17.49
C GLU A 512 -16.83 17.63 -16.35
N GLN A 513 -17.56 17.40 -15.25
CA GLN A 513 -17.47 18.28 -14.09
C GLN A 513 -16.10 18.21 -13.42
N GLU A 514 -15.52 17.02 -13.29
CA GLU A 514 -14.18 16.82 -12.73
C GLU A 514 -13.11 17.55 -13.57
N ILE A 515 -13.18 17.48 -14.90
CA ILE A 515 -12.30 18.24 -15.80
C ILE A 515 -12.46 19.74 -15.55
N SER A 516 -13.68 20.28 -15.58
CA SER A 516 -13.91 21.71 -15.36
C SER A 516 -13.36 22.17 -14.00
N SER A 517 -13.70 21.42 -12.95
CA SER A 517 -13.28 21.70 -11.57
C SER A 517 -11.76 21.65 -11.41
N LEU A 518 -11.07 20.70 -12.05
CA LEU A 518 -9.61 20.64 -12.04
C LEU A 518 -8.98 21.96 -12.55
N TYR A 519 -9.44 22.45 -13.70
CA TYR A 519 -8.92 23.71 -14.24
C TYR A 519 -9.38 24.94 -13.45
N ASP A 520 -10.60 24.93 -12.91
CA ASP A 520 -11.08 26.01 -12.03
C ASP A 520 -10.20 26.16 -10.79
N GLN A 521 -9.82 25.05 -10.16
CA GLN A 521 -8.92 25.07 -9.01
C GLN A 521 -7.52 25.58 -9.37
N LEU A 522 -6.98 25.15 -10.52
CA LEU A 522 -5.69 25.66 -11.00
C LEU A 522 -5.75 27.17 -11.29
N GLU A 523 -6.82 27.64 -11.94
CA GLU A 523 -6.97 29.02 -12.40
C GLU A 523 -7.29 30.01 -11.27
N PHE A 524 -8.22 29.66 -10.38
CA PHE A 524 -8.78 30.61 -9.42
C PHE A 524 -8.22 30.45 -8.01
N SER A 525 -7.73 29.26 -7.66
CA SER A 525 -7.23 28.94 -6.32
C SER A 525 -5.71 28.84 -6.28
N ILE A 526 -5.13 27.89 -7.02
CA ILE A 526 -3.76 27.40 -6.83
C ILE A 526 -2.73 28.33 -7.46
N ALA A 527 -2.77 28.55 -8.78
CA ALA A 527 -1.75 29.35 -9.45
C ALA A 527 -1.67 30.81 -8.94
N PRO A 528 -2.79 31.53 -8.74
CA PRO A 528 -2.74 32.88 -8.18
C PRO A 528 -2.15 32.91 -6.76
N MET A 529 -2.46 31.90 -5.93
CA MET A 529 -1.96 31.83 -4.57
C MET A 529 -0.47 31.53 -4.53
N TYR A 530 -0.02 30.53 -5.29
CA TYR A 530 1.39 30.15 -5.37
C TYR A 530 2.27 31.34 -5.77
N TYR A 531 1.90 32.04 -6.85
CA TYR A 531 2.73 33.12 -7.40
C TYR A 531 2.61 34.46 -6.67
N LYS A 532 1.42 34.80 -6.13
CA LYS A 532 1.17 36.14 -5.56
C LYS A 532 1.09 36.15 -4.04
N ARG A 533 0.87 35.00 -3.41
CA ARG A 533 0.62 34.86 -1.96
C ARG A 533 1.34 33.63 -1.39
N PRO A 534 2.67 33.56 -1.48
CA PRO A 534 3.44 32.36 -1.12
C PRO A 534 3.30 31.96 0.36
N LEU A 535 3.08 32.91 1.27
CA LEU A 535 2.83 32.60 2.69
C LEU A 535 1.43 32.00 2.91
N ASP A 536 0.41 32.44 2.17
CA ASP A 536 -0.92 31.80 2.19
C ASP A 536 -0.81 30.36 1.67
N PHE A 537 -0.03 30.14 0.60
CA PHE A 537 0.23 28.80 0.07
C PHE A 537 0.96 27.91 1.10
N ALA A 538 2.00 28.43 1.74
CA ALA A 538 2.70 27.73 2.82
C ALA A 538 1.79 27.43 4.03
N ALA A 539 0.79 28.27 4.29
CA ALA A 539 -0.19 28.03 5.33
C ALA A 539 -1.05 26.79 5.05
N ILE A 540 -1.43 26.53 3.79
CA ILE A 540 -2.12 25.30 3.40
C ILE A 540 -1.21 24.10 3.68
N GLY A 541 0.05 24.13 3.25
CA GLY A 541 1.01 23.05 3.53
C GLY A 541 1.18 22.79 5.03
N ARG A 542 1.25 23.83 5.86
CA ARG A 542 1.27 23.73 7.32
C ARG A 542 0.03 23.03 7.87
N TRP A 543 -1.15 23.37 7.37
CA TRP A 543 -2.41 22.74 7.77
C TRP A 543 -2.51 21.30 7.27
N SER A 544 -1.99 20.97 6.08
CA SER A 544 -1.85 19.59 5.61
C SER A 544 -1.01 18.75 6.58
N ILE A 545 0.10 19.28 7.12
CA ILE A 545 0.85 18.58 8.18
C ILE A 545 -0.01 18.42 9.43
N ALA A 546 -0.62 19.51 9.91
CA ALA A 546 -1.33 19.53 11.17
C ALA A 546 -2.55 18.60 11.20
N LEU A 547 -3.35 18.60 10.15
CA LEU A 547 -4.57 17.81 10.05
C LEU A 547 -4.29 16.42 9.46
N ASN A 548 -3.67 16.37 8.28
CA ASN A 548 -3.48 15.10 7.59
C ASN A 548 -2.29 14.32 8.16
N GLY A 549 -1.15 14.97 8.42
CA GLY A 549 0.02 14.30 9.00
C GLY A 549 -0.24 13.70 10.39
N SER A 550 -1.04 14.39 11.23
CA SER A 550 -1.36 13.92 12.59
C SER A 550 -2.41 12.80 12.63
N PHE A 551 -3.21 12.63 11.58
CA PHE A 551 -4.26 11.61 11.51
C PHE A 551 -3.90 10.40 10.62
N PHE A 552 -3.36 10.64 9.41
CA PHE A 552 -3.06 9.59 8.43
C PHE A 552 -1.66 8.99 8.60
N ASN A 553 -1.26 8.71 9.84
CA ASN A 553 -0.02 8.01 10.16
C ASN A 553 -0.26 6.55 10.54
N SER A 554 0.73 5.70 10.30
CA SER A 554 0.62 4.26 10.57
C SER A 554 0.63 3.94 12.07
N GLN A 555 1.14 4.82 12.94
CA GLN A 555 1.05 4.66 14.40
C GLN A 555 -0.41 4.62 14.88
N ARG A 556 -1.24 5.58 14.42
CA ARG A 556 -2.68 5.61 14.68
C ARG A 556 -3.37 4.38 14.10
N MET A 557 -3.08 4.04 12.85
CA MET A 557 -3.64 2.87 12.16
C MET A 557 -3.36 1.57 12.94
N VAL A 558 -2.10 1.30 13.28
CA VAL A 558 -1.70 0.10 14.03
C VAL A 558 -2.32 0.08 15.43
N SER A 559 -2.39 1.24 16.11
CA SER A 559 -3.07 1.35 17.40
C SER A 559 -4.56 1.00 17.30
N GLN A 560 -5.23 1.41 16.21
CA GLN A 560 -6.62 1.08 15.94
C GLN A 560 -6.82 -0.41 15.64
N TYR A 561 -5.91 -1.03 14.88
CA TYR A 561 -5.89 -2.50 14.73
C TYR A 561 -5.73 -3.20 16.08
N ALA A 562 -4.82 -2.71 16.93
CA ALA A 562 -4.59 -3.26 18.27
C ALA A 562 -5.88 -3.30 19.10
N MET A 563 -6.60 -2.18 19.12
CA MET A 563 -7.81 -2.00 19.93
C MET A 563 -9.03 -2.72 19.35
N ASN A 564 -9.21 -2.65 18.03
CA ASN A 564 -10.46 -3.08 17.39
C ASN A 564 -10.42 -4.52 16.90
N ALA A 565 -9.25 -4.99 16.45
CA ALA A 565 -9.10 -6.25 15.72
C ALA A 565 -8.28 -7.29 16.49
N TYR A 566 -7.19 -6.87 17.14
CA TYR A 566 -6.23 -7.82 17.74
C TYR A 566 -6.63 -8.21 19.16
N GLN A 567 -7.05 -7.27 20.01
CA GLN A 567 -7.59 -7.63 21.31
C GLN A 567 -8.80 -8.56 21.14
N HIS A 568 -8.79 -9.67 21.90
CA HIS A 568 -9.97 -10.52 22.04
C HIS A 568 -11.03 -9.77 22.84
N VAL A 569 -11.74 -8.85 22.18
CA VAL A 569 -13.00 -8.37 22.71
C VAL A 569 -13.97 -9.52 22.50
N ALA A 570 -14.44 -10.13 23.58
CA ALA A 570 -15.65 -10.94 23.53
C ALA A 570 -16.79 -10.02 23.08
N ARG A 571 -16.95 -9.84 21.76
CA ARG A 571 -18.19 -9.31 21.22
C ARG A 571 -19.22 -10.38 21.54
N GLU A 572 -20.17 -10.06 22.42
CA GLU A 572 -21.36 -10.91 22.58
C GLU A 572 -21.89 -11.20 21.17
N PRO A 573 -22.22 -12.47 20.85
CA PRO A 573 -22.79 -12.77 19.56
C PRO A 573 -24.13 -12.03 19.47
N GLU A 574 -24.15 -10.90 18.77
CA GLU A 574 -25.38 -10.40 18.19
C GLU A 574 -25.93 -11.55 17.35
N LEU A 575 -27.10 -12.03 17.77
CA LEU A 575 -27.85 -13.12 17.16
C LEU A 575 -27.71 -13.04 15.64
N MET A 576 -26.85 -13.90 15.06
CA MET A 576 -27.01 -14.29 13.67
C MET A 576 -28.40 -14.90 13.62
N LEU A 577 -29.34 -14.18 13.01
CA LEU A 577 -30.66 -14.69 12.70
C LEU A 577 -30.47 -15.99 11.94
N ALA A 578 -30.86 -17.07 12.60
CA ALA A 578 -31.05 -18.36 11.97
C ALA A 578 -32.12 -18.23 10.88
N GLU A 579 -31.88 -18.94 9.77
CA GLU A 579 -32.83 -19.31 8.70
C GLU A 579 -33.34 -18.18 7.78
N VAL A 580 -32.89 -18.19 6.51
CA VAL A 580 -33.66 -18.67 5.34
C VAL A 580 -32.71 -19.28 4.31
#